data_AF-T1C8E6-F1
#
_entry.id   AF-T1C8E6-F1
#
_cell.length_a   1.000
_cell.length_b   1.000
_cell.length_c   1.000
_cell.angle_alpha   90.00
_cell.angle_beta   90.00
_cell.angle_gamma   90.00
#
_symmetry.space_group_name_H-M   'P 1'
#
loop_
_entity.id
_entity.type
_entity.pdbx_description
1 polymer ?
#
loop_
_entity_poly.entity_id
_entity_poly.type
_entity_poly.pdbx_seq_one_letter_code
_entity_poly.pdbx_strand_id
1 'polypeptide(L)'
;ARAALILEANRTLAEQGLGVDLRHLMLVSDMMTNEGDVRAIGRHGISGKKTSVLARAAFEITAAHLLRAAIIGEVDELKGVAENIIVGQPITLGTGAVNLIYRPVRAAAPAPEVA
;
A
#
# COMPACT_ATOMS: atom_id res chain seq x y z
N ALA A 1 -11.80 18.77 -11.98
CA ALA A 1 -11.12 17.53 -12.43
C ALA A 1 -11.67 16.28 -11.73
N ARG A 2 -11.42 16.08 -10.42
CA ARG A 2 -11.85 14.88 -9.67
C ARG A 2 -13.31 14.46 -9.87
N ALA A 3 -14.26 15.37 -9.71
CA ALA A 3 -15.69 15.05 -9.89
C ALA A 3 -16.01 14.56 -11.31
N ALA A 4 -15.34 15.10 -12.33
CA ALA A 4 -15.51 14.67 -13.70
C ALA A 4 -14.99 13.23 -13.92
N LEU A 5 -13.87 12.86 -13.30
CA LEU A 5 -13.34 11.49 -13.35
C LEU A 5 -14.33 10.47 -12.75
N ILE A 6 -14.95 10.81 -11.60
CA ILE A 6 -15.93 9.93 -10.94
C ILE A 6 -17.15 9.73 -11.85
N LEU A 7 -17.69 10.82 -12.40
CA LEU A 7 -18.87 10.76 -13.27
C LEU A 7 -18.60 9.98 -14.55
N GLU A 8 -17.45 10.23 -15.19
CA GLU A 8 -17.08 9.58 -16.44
C GLU A 8 -16.81 8.08 -16.25
N ALA A 9 -16.09 7.71 -15.18
CA ALA A 9 -15.83 6.32 -14.86
C ALA A 9 -17.14 5.58 -14.54
N ASN A 10 -18.05 6.20 -13.79
CA ASN A 10 -19.34 5.61 -13.48
C ASN A 10 -20.19 5.42 -14.74
N ARG A 11 -20.25 6.44 -15.63
CA ARG A 11 -20.99 6.35 -16.88
C ARG A 11 -20.44 5.23 -17.78
N THR A 12 -19.13 5.22 -18.00
CA THR A 12 -18.47 4.20 -18.84
C THR A 12 -18.73 2.79 -18.32
N LEU A 13 -18.61 2.56 -17.01
CA LEU A 13 -18.86 1.24 -16.41
C LEU A 13 -20.34 0.84 -16.48
N ALA A 14 -21.25 1.78 -16.22
CA ALA A 14 -22.69 1.55 -16.31
C ALA A 14 -23.13 1.22 -17.74
N GLU A 15 -22.55 1.86 -18.76
CA GLU A 15 -22.79 1.55 -20.18
C GLU A 15 -22.38 0.11 -20.54
N GLN A 16 -21.40 -0.47 -19.83
CA GLN A 16 -21.01 -1.88 -19.97
C GLN A 16 -21.81 -2.82 -19.05
N GLY A 17 -22.83 -2.32 -18.35
CA GLY A 17 -23.64 -3.10 -17.40
C GLY A 17 -22.91 -3.45 -16.09
N LEU A 18 -21.80 -2.78 -15.78
CA LEU A 18 -21.02 -3.01 -14.57
C LEU A 18 -21.47 -2.08 -13.44
N GLY A 19 -22.12 -2.66 -12.42
CA GLY A 19 -22.42 -1.95 -11.18
C GLY A 19 -21.20 -1.88 -10.27
N VAL A 20 -20.67 -0.68 -10.03
CA VAL A 20 -19.55 -0.45 -9.12
C VAL A 20 -19.98 0.53 -8.02
N ASP A 21 -19.72 0.18 -6.78
CA ASP A 21 -19.96 1.07 -5.65
C ASP A 21 -19.11 2.34 -5.78
N LEU A 22 -19.76 3.50 -5.63
CA LEU A 22 -19.19 4.82 -5.85
C LEU A 22 -17.90 5.06 -5.04
N ARG A 23 -17.73 4.43 -3.88
CA ARG A 23 -16.53 4.57 -3.03
C ARG A 23 -15.26 4.13 -3.75
N HIS A 24 -15.33 3.12 -4.61
CA HIS A 24 -14.18 2.67 -5.40
C HIS A 24 -13.78 3.72 -6.45
N LEU A 25 -14.78 4.29 -7.13
CA LEU A 25 -14.56 5.32 -8.13
C LEU A 25 -14.03 6.62 -7.51
N MET A 26 -14.53 6.96 -6.33
CA MET A 26 -14.01 8.05 -5.52
C MET A 26 -12.54 7.82 -5.17
N LEU A 27 -12.19 6.65 -4.63
CA LEU A 27 -10.81 6.33 -4.24
C LEU A 27 -9.83 6.39 -5.42
N VAL A 28 -10.21 5.85 -6.57
CA VAL A 28 -9.40 5.92 -7.79
C VAL A 28 -9.22 7.37 -8.23
N SER A 29 -10.31 8.15 -8.24
CA SER A 29 -10.27 9.56 -8.66
C SER A 29 -9.48 10.43 -7.69
N ASP A 30 -9.53 10.14 -6.38
CA ASP A 30 -8.69 10.75 -5.35
C ASP A 30 -7.22 10.48 -5.63
N MET A 31 -6.86 9.21 -5.85
CA MET A 31 -5.48 8.82 -6.18
C MET A 31 -4.97 9.50 -7.45
N MET A 32 -5.83 9.73 -8.44
CA MET A 32 -5.48 10.43 -9.68
C MET A 32 -5.32 11.95 -9.52
N THR A 33 -5.81 12.57 -8.44
CA THR A 33 -5.89 14.05 -8.32
C THR A 33 -5.29 14.63 -7.04
N ASN A 34 -4.81 13.80 -6.12
CA ASN A 34 -4.33 14.21 -4.80
C ASN A 34 -3.11 15.15 -4.81
N GLU A 35 -2.30 15.16 -5.88
CA GLU A 35 -1.07 15.96 -5.97
C GLU A 35 -1.23 17.24 -6.81
N GLY A 36 -2.46 17.71 -7.03
CA GLY A 36 -2.76 18.99 -7.68
C GLY A 36 -2.96 18.93 -9.19
N ASP A 37 -2.49 17.85 -9.85
CA ASP A 37 -2.68 17.58 -11.27
C ASP A 37 -3.33 16.20 -11.49
N VAL A 38 -3.95 15.99 -12.67
CA VAL A 38 -4.51 14.69 -13.04
C VAL A 38 -3.40 13.75 -13.51
N ARG A 39 -3.30 12.57 -12.89
CA ARG A 39 -2.25 11.59 -13.20
C ARG A 39 -2.83 10.29 -13.71
N ALA A 40 -2.18 9.74 -14.73
CA ALA A 40 -2.48 8.42 -15.25
C ALA A 40 -2.14 7.33 -14.24
N ILE A 41 -2.91 6.24 -14.28
CA ILE A 41 -2.58 4.99 -13.59
C ILE A 41 -1.60 4.22 -14.49
N GLY A 42 -0.42 3.89 -13.97
CA GLY A 42 0.63 3.20 -14.74
C GLY A 42 2.04 3.77 -14.48
N ARG A 43 3.04 3.27 -15.22
CA ARG A 43 4.46 3.62 -15.01
C ARG A 43 4.79 5.10 -15.20
N HIS A 44 4.09 5.80 -16.08
CA HIS A 44 4.34 7.23 -16.32
C HIS A 44 3.61 8.14 -15.32
N GLY A 45 2.76 7.57 -14.45
CA GLY A 45 2.00 8.31 -13.47
C GLY A 45 2.19 7.73 -12.08
N ILE A 46 1.10 7.27 -11.47
CA ILE A 46 1.07 6.89 -10.04
C ILE A 46 2.03 5.74 -9.71
N SER A 47 2.07 4.68 -10.52
CA SER A 47 2.84 3.46 -10.20
C SER A 47 4.35 3.67 -10.29
N GLY A 48 4.82 4.44 -11.27
CA GLY A 48 6.26 4.71 -11.43
C GLY A 48 6.82 5.74 -10.44
N LYS A 49 5.94 6.41 -9.67
CA LYS A 49 6.30 7.39 -8.64
C LYS A 49 6.21 6.83 -7.21
N LYS A 50 5.96 5.52 -7.05
CA LYS A 50 6.04 4.88 -5.72
C LYS A 50 7.41 5.14 -5.10
N THR A 51 7.46 5.33 -3.79
CA THR A 51 8.72 5.62 -3.07
C THR A 51 9.64 4.41 -3.00
N SER A 52 9.09 3.20 -2.84
CA SER A 52 9.86 1.96 -2.80
C SER A 52 10.44 1.59 -4.17
N VAL A 53 11.73 1.29 -4.20
CA VAL A 53 12.47 0.80 -5.37
C VAL A 53 11.91 -0.55 -5.79
N LEU A 54 11.71 -1.46 -4.84
CA LEU A 54 11.17 -2.80 -5.11
C LEU A 54 9.74 -2.71 -5.62
N ALA A 55 8.93 -1.81 -5.07
CA ALA A 55 7.55 -1.60 -5.53
C ALA A 55 7.49 -1.00 -6.95
N ARG A 56 8.42 -0.12 -7.34
CA ARG A 56 8.55 0.35 -8.73
C ARG A 56 9.06 -0.75 -9.65
N ALA A 57 10.11 -1.47 -9.26
CA ALA A 57 10.70 -2.54 -10.06
C ALA A 57 9.73 -3.71 -10.31
N ALA A 58 8.81 -3.95 -9.38
CA ALA A 58 7.73 -4.92 -9.55
C ALA A 58 6.65 -4.49 -10.57
N PHE A 59 6.65 -3.23 -11.00
CA PHE A 59 5.65 -2.69 -11.92
C PHE A 59 6.29 -2.06 -13.17
N GLU A 60 6.49 -2.91 -14.19
CA GLU A 60 7.12 -2.57 -15.47
C GLU A 60 8.62 -2.13 -15.37
N ILE A 61 9.41 -2.38 -16.42
CA ILE A 61 10.83 -1.97 -16.57
C ILE A 61 11.73 -2.24 -15.33
N THR A 62 11.64 -3.45 -14.77
CA THR A 62 12.33 -3.89 -13.54
C THR A 62 13.83 -3.57 -13.50
N ALA A 63 14.58 -3.97 -14.53
CA ALA A 63 16.04 -3.83 -14.55
C ALA A 63 16.50 -2.36 -14.51
N ALA A 64 15.77 -1.46 -15.17
CA ALA A 64 16.11 -0.04 -15.19
C ALA A 64 15.90 0.61 -13.82
N HIS A 65 14.84 0.24 -13.11
CA HIS A 65 14.58 0.74 -11.75
C HIS A 65 15.68 0.30 -10.77
N LEU A 66 16.07 -0.98 -10.80
CA LEU A 66 17.12 -1.50 -9.93
C LEU A 66 18.50 -0.89 -10.25
N LEU A 67 18.85 -0.79 -11.54
CA LEU A 67 20.13 -0.22 -11.96
C LEU A 67 20.24 1.25 -11.57
N ARG A 68 19.19 2.04 -11.78
CA ARG A 68 19.16 3.44 -11.36
C ARG A 68 19.30 3.58 -9.84
N ALA A 69 18.55 2.79 -9.07
CA ALA A 69 18.62 2.79 -7.61
C ALA A 69 20.02 2.42 -7.11
N ALA A 70 20.67 1.44 -7.74
CA ALA A 70 22.03 1.05 -7.41
C ALA A 70 23.06 2.17 -7.68
N ILE A 71 22.91 2.90 -8.79
CA ILE A 71 23.81 4.02 -9.14
C ILE A 71 23.71 5.17 -8.12
N ILE A 72 22.50 5.50 -7.66
CA ILE A 72 22.28 6.62 -6.73
C ILE A 72 22.36 6.21 -5.26
N GLY A 73 22.47 4.91 -4.97
CA GLY A 73 22.47 4.37 -3.60
C GLY A 73 21.13 4.52 -2.88
N GLU A 74 20.01 4.34 -3.58
CA GLU A 74 18.68 4.45 -2.99
C GLU A 74 18.42 3.33 -1.97
N VAL A 75 17.82 3.67 -0.83
CA VAL A 75 17.48 2.72 0.25
C VAL A 75 15.97 2.55 0.30
N ASP A 76 15.52 1.30 0.27
CA ASP A 76 14.11 0.95 0.41
C ASP A 76 13.76 0.74 1.88
N GLU A 77 12.78 1.50 2.39
CA GLU A 77 12.37 1.44 3.80
C GLU A 77 11.39 0.29 4.12
N LEU A 78 10.96 -0.49 3.12
CA LEU A 78 10.07 -1.64 3.31
C LEU A 78 8.74 -1.29 4.02
N LYS A 79 8.16 -0.13 3.69
CA LYS A 79 6.91 0.35 4.33
C LYS A 79 5.63 -0.11 3.63
N GLY A 80 5.70 -0.46 2.36
CA GLY A 80 4.56 -0.85 1.54
C GLY A 80 4.38 -2.36 1.40
N VAL A 81 3.31 -2.73 0.72
CA VAL A 81 2.87 -4.13 0.60
C VAL A 81 3.79 -4.94 -0.31
N ALA A 82 4.17 -4.39 -1.47
CA ALA A 82 4.86 -5.14 -2.51
C ALA A 82 6.27 -5.54 -2.08
N GLU A 83 7.00 -4.59 -1.50
CA GLU A 83 8.35 -4.76 -1.04
C GLU A 83 8.44 -5.75 0.14
N ASN A 84 7.50 -5.71 1.09
CA ASN A 84 7.42 -6.70 2.18
C ASN A 84 7.14 -8.12 1.66
N ILE A 85 6.27 -8.26 0.65
CA ILE A 85 6.02 -9.55 0.00
C ILE A 85 7.30 -10.09 -0.64
N ILE A 86 8.04 -9.25 -1.36
CA ILE A 86 9.26 -9.65 -2.07
C ILE A 86 10.34 -10.14 -1.10
N VAL A 87 10.50 -9.48 0.05
CA VAL A 87 11.50 -9.88 1.06
C VAL A 87 11.01 -10.95 2.04
N GLY A 88 9.73 -11.35 1.96
CA GLY A 88 9.14 -12.39 2.80
C GLY A 88 8.85 -11.95 4.24
N GLN A 89 8.59 -10.65 4.47
CA GLN A 89 8.25 -10.11 5.78
C GLN A 89 6.73 -9.90 5.96
N PRO A 90 6.20 -9.97 7.19
CA PRO A 90 4.81 -9.60 7.45
C PRO A 90 4.53 -8.15 7.03
N ILE A 91 3.43 -7.96 6.30
CA ILE A 91 3.01 -6.63 5.84
C ILE A 91 2.31 -5.90 7.00
N THR A 92 2.59 -4.61 7.17
CA THR A 92 1.96 -3.73 8.18
C THR A 92 0.54 -3.25 7.79
N LEU A 93 -0.29 -4.17 7.30
CA LEU A 93 -1.67 -3.90 6.86
C LEU A 93 -2.63 -4.95 7.42
N GLY A 94 -3.87 -4.56 7.73
CA GLY A 94 -4.89 -5.47 8.23
C GLY A 94 -4.48 -6.08 9.57
N THR A 95 -4.35 -7.40 9.65
CA THR A 95 -3.90 -8.10 10.87
C THR A 95 -2.47 -7.74 11.26
N GLY A 96 -1.60 -7.43 10.30
CA GLY A 96 -0.23 -7.00 10.56
C GLY A 96 -0.10 -5.53 10.96
N ALA A 97 -1.19 -4.76 10.99
CA ALA A 97 -1.18 -3.36 11.44
C ALA A 97 -1.09 -3.21 12.97
N VAL A 98 -1.20 -4.32 13.71
CA VAL A 98 -1.11 -4.33 15.18
C VAL A 98 -0.06 -5.32 15.66
N ASN A 99 0.65 -4.96 16.72
CA ASN A 99 1.60 -5.85 17.39
C ASN A 99 0.92 -6.50 18.58
N LEU A 100 0.94 -7.83 18.63
CA LEU A 100 0.46 -8.58 19.79
C LEU A 100 1.56 -8.65 20.84
N ILE A 101 1.25 -8.18 22.04
CA ILE A 101 2.15 -8.26 23.19
C ILE A 101 1.50 -9.18 24.22
N TYR A 102 2.14 -10.30 24.49
CA TYR A 102 1.75 -11.17 25.59
C TYR A 102 2.39 -10.70 26.89
N ARG A 103 1.58 -10.44 27.92
CA ARG A 103 2.05 -10.11 29.27
C ARG A 103 1.61 -11.21 30.24
N PRO A 104 2.53 -12.09 30.71
CA PRO A 104 2.16 -13.14 31.65
C PRO A 104 1.73 -12.53 32.99
N VAL A 105 0.67 -13.09 33.58
CA VAL A 105 0.26 -12.75 34.94
C VAL A 105 1.25 -13.39 35.90
N ARG A 106 1.88 -12.57 36.76
CA ARG A 106 2.79 -13.06 37.80
C ARG A 106 2.00 -13.96 38.75
N ALA A 107 2.36 -15.23 38.87
CA ALA A 107 1.78 -16.11 39.86
C ALA A 107 1.98 -15.51 41.27
N ALA A 108 0.91 -15.48 42.07
CA ALA A 108 0.99 -15.06 43.45
C ALA A 108 1.98 -15.98 44.19
N ALA A 109 2.84 -15.40 45.02
CA ALA A 109 3.74 -16.19 45.86
C ALA A 109 2.89 -17.12 46.75
N PRO A 110 3.29 -18.39 46.94
CA PRO A 110 2.58 -19.30 47.81
C PRO A 110 2.48 -18.70 49.22
N ALA A 111 1.30 -18.79 49.83
CA ALA A 111 1.08 -18.32 51.19
C ALA A 111 2.07 -19.02 52.15
N PRO A 112 2.62 -18.31 53.15
CA PRO A 112 3.52 -18.93 54.10
C PRO A 112 2.80 -20.06 54.83
N GLU A 113 3.40 -21.25 54.79
CA GLU A 113 2.93 -22.43 55.50
C GLU A 113 2.99 -22.12 57.00
N VAL A 114 1.83 -22.08 57.65
CA VAL A 114 1.74 -21.78 59.09
C VAL A 114 2.20 -23.04 59.84
N ALA A 115 3.31 -22.91 60.56
CA ALA A 115 3.92 -23.93 61.41
C ALA A 115 3.05 -24.32 62.61
#